data_AF-A0A3M7B424-F1
#
_entry.id   AF-A0A3M7B424-F1
#
_cell.length_a   1.000
_cell.length_b   1.000
_cell.length_c   1.000
_cell.angle_alpha   90.00
_cell.angle_beta   90.00
_cell.angle_gamma   90.00
#
_symmetry.space_group_name_H-M   'P 1'
#
loop_
_entity.id
_entity.type
_entity.pdbx_description
1 polymer ?
#
loop_
_entity_poly.entity_id
_entity_poly.type
_entity_poly.pdbx_seq_one_letter_code
_entity_poly.pdbx_strand_id
1 'polypeptide(L)'
;MQECVSEFISFITSEASEKCQQEKRKTVNGEDILFAMTSLGFENYGEALKIYLARYRENLVARGEQKPIAGSSAGPEGYETANHNVLSAPLDPSGETAAEFGYPPGSHVAPGEY
;
A
#
# COMPACT_ATOMS: atom_id res chain seq x y z
N MET A 1 -11.03 -14.54 -12.21
CA MET A 1 -9.87 -13.82 -11.62
C MET A 1 -10.30 -12.76 -10.62
N GLN A 2 -11.19 -11.82 -10.97
CA GLN A 2 -11.66 -10.79 -10.03
C GLN A 2 -12.31 -11.37 -8.75
N GLU A 3 -13.17 -12.38 -8.90
CA GLU A 3 -13.83 -13.05 -7.76
C GLU A 3 -12.82 -13.67 -6.78
N CYS A 4 -11.73 -14.26 -7.31
CA CYS A 4 -10.65 -14.80 -6.49
C CYS A 4 -9.92 -13.70 -5.70
N VAL A 5 -9.74 -12.51 -6.29
CA VAL A 5 -9.11 -11.38 -5.59
C VAL A 5 -10.03 -10.84 -4.49
N SER A 6 -11.34 -10.75 -4.77
CA SER A 6 -12.32 -10.35 -3.77
C SER A 6 -12.38 -11.33 -2.59
N GLU A 7 -12.33 -12.64 -2.89
CA GLU A 7 -12.27 -13.68 -1.87
C GLU A 7 -10.98 -13.61 -1.06
N PHE A 8 -9.83 -13.41 -1.72
CA PHE A 8 -8.54 -13.22 -1.03
C PHE A 8 -8.58 -12.05 -0.05
N ILE A 9 -9.07 -10.88 -0.48
CA ILE A 9 -9.20 -9.71 0.40
C ILE A 9 -10.12 -10.03 1.59
N SER A 10 -11.25 -10.67 1.32
CA SER A 10 -12.22 -11.03 2.35
C SER A 10 -11.63 -11.99 3.37
N PHE A 11 -10.86 -12.98 2.91
CA PHE A 11 -10.23 -13.99 3.74
C PHE A 11 -9.11 -13.44 4.64
N ILE A 12 -8.21 -12.61 4.08
CA ILE A 12 -7.18 -11.94 4.89
C ILE A 12 -7.84 -11.01 5.92
N THR A 13 -8.85 -10.25 5.50
CA THR A 13 -9.51 -9.28 6.38
C THR A 13 -10.29 -9.96 7.49
N SER A 14 -10.90 -11.12 7.24
CA SER A 14 -11.59 -11.88 8.28
C SER A 14 -10.63 -12.39 9.35
N GLU A 15 -9.48 -12.94 8.95
CA GLU A 15 -8.46 -13.47 9.88
C GLU A 15 -7.86 -12.35 10.74
N ALA A 16 -7.53 -11.21 10.13
CA ALA A 16 -7.03 -10.03 10.84
C ALA A 16 -8.08 -9.44 11.80
N SER A 17 -9.36 -9.45 11.38
CA SER A 17 -10.46 -8.99 12.22
C SER A 17 -10.65 -9.87 13.44
N GLU A 18 -10.54 -11.19 13.29
CA GLU A 18 -10.61 -12.14 14.41
C GLU A 18 -9.49 -11.86 15.42
N LYS A 19 -8.24 -11.71 14.95
CA LYS A 19 -7.10 -11.36 15.82
C LYS A 19 -7.33 -10.05 16.57
N CYS A 20 -7.78 -9.02 15.88
CA CYS A 20 -8.09 -7.71 16.47
C CYS A 20 -9.19 -7.82 17.55
N GLN A 21 -10.26 -8.58 17.28
CA GLN A 21 -11.37 -8.79 18.21
C GLN A 21 -10.94 -9.60 19.43
N GLN A 22 -10.11 -10.62 19.24
CA GLN A 22 -9.54 -11.42 20.33
C GLN A 22 -8.70 -10.55 21.29
N GLU A 23 -8.03 -9.53 20.76
CA GLU A 23 -7.30 -8.51 21.53
C GLU A 23 -8.20 -7.37 22.06
N LYS A 24 -9.53 -7.49 21.95
CA LYS A 24 -10.52 -6.49 22.40
C LYS A 24 -10.35 -5.12 21.75
N ARG A 25 -9.75 -5.07 20.56
CA ARG A 25 -9.63 -3.84 19.75
C ARG A 25 -10.79 -3.76 18.75
N LYS A 26 -11.23 -2.52 18.47
CA LYS A 26 -12.28 -2.23 17.48
C LYS A 26 -11.72 -1.81 16.12
N THR A 27 -10.43 -1.51 16.06
CA THR A 27 -9.73 -1.03 14.87
C THR A 27 -8.65 -2.03 14.52
N VAL A 28 -8.76 -2.59 13.32
CA VAL A 28 -7.74 -3.44 12.71
C VAL A 28 -6.53 -2.56 12.39
N ASN A 29 -5.36 -3.00 12.84
CA ASN A 29 -4.09 -2.33 12.61
C ASN A 29 -3.23 -3.09 11.59
N GLY A 30 -2.11 -2.50 11.16
CA GLY A 30 -1.18 -3.15 10.24
C GLY A 30 -0.62 -4.48 10.78
N GLU A 31 -0.43 -4.58 12.09
CA GLU A 31 0.03 -5.80 12.78
C GLU A 31 -0.93 -6.98 12.64
N ASP A 32 -2.25 -6.72 12.62
CA ASP A 32 -3.25 -7.78 12.46
C ASP A 32 -3.19 -8.39 11.05
N ILE A 33 -2.98 -7.54 10.04
CA ILE A 33 -2.78 -7.98 8.66
C ILE A 33 -1.49 -8.80 8.53
N LEU A 34 -0.41 -8.37 9.18
CA LEU A 34 0.85 -9.12 9.19
C LEU A 34 0.72 -10.49 9.86
N PHE A 35 -0.05 -10.56 10.96
CA PHE A 35 -0.40 -11.82 11.59
C PHE A 35 -1.19 -12.72 10.64
N ALA A 36 -2.26 -12.21 10.03
CA ALA A 36 -3.10 -12.96 9.09
C ALA A 36 -2.29 -13.52 7.90
N MET A 37 -1.41 -12.71 7.29
CA MET A 37 -0.56 -13.16 6.19
C MET A 37 0.35 -14.32 6.59
N THR A 38 0.89 -14.30 7.82
CA THR A 38 1.75 -15.38 8.32
C THR A 38 0.93 -16.63 8.64
N SER A 39 -0.18 -16.48 9.37
CA SER A 39 -1.03 -17.60 9.78
C SER A 39 -1.66 -18.36 8.62
N LEU A 40 -1.89 -17.67 7.49
CA LEU A 40 -2.50 -18.24 6.29
C LEU A 40 -1.49 -18.78 5.26
N GLY A 41 -0.18 -18.74 5.55
CA GLY A 41 0.86 -19.28 4.67
C GLY A 41 1.30 -18.36 3.53
N PHE A 42 1.14 -17.04 3.70
CA PHE A 42 1.56 -16.00 2.75
C PHE A 42 2.79 -15.23 3.26
N GLU A 43 3.75 -15.92 3.88
CA GLU A 43 4.90 -15.32 4.60
C GLU A 43 5.75 -14.41 3.70
N ASN A 44 5.98 -14.81 2.45
CA ASN A 44 6.72 -14.01 1.47
C ASN A 44 6.08 -12.63 1.23
N TYR A 45 4.75 -12.55 1.26
CA TYR A 45 4.03 -11.28 1.16
C TYR A 45 4.05 -10.52 2.49
N GLY A 46 3.96 -11.24 3.61
CA GLY A 46 4.11 -10.68 4.95
C GLY A 46 5.44 -9.95 5.16
N GLU A 47 6.55 -10.50 4.64
CA GLU A 47 7.87 -9.84 4.68
C GLU A 47 7.87 -8.51 3.93
N ALA A 48 7.35 -8.48 2.70
CA ALA A 48 7.22 -7.26 1.92
C ALA A 48 6.34 -6.21 2.65
N LEU A 49 5.22 -6.65 3.26
CA LEU A 49 4.34 -5.76 4.03
C LEU A 49 5.03 -5.19 5.28
N LYS A 50 5.90 -5.95 5.96
CA LYS A 50 6.65 -5.45 7.14
C LYS A 50 7.53 -4.26 6.75
N ILE A 51 8.23 -4.37 5.63
CA ILE A 51 9.08 -3.30 5.09
C ILE A 51 8.24 -2.07 4.75
N TYR A 52 7.11 -2.28 4.08
CA TYR A 52 6.19 -1.20 3.72
C TYR A 52 5.64 -0.49 4.97
N LEU A 53 5.19 -1.24 5.98
CA LEU A 53 4.63 -0.68 7.22
C LEU A 53 5.67 0.17 7.97
N ALA A 54 6.92 -0.28 8.02
CA ALA A 54 8.02 0.48 8.61
C ALA A 54 8.24 1.82 7.90
N ARG A 55 8.37 1.80 6.56
CA ARG A 55 8.55 3.02 5.76
C ARG A 55 7.35 3.96 5.83
N TYR A 56 6.13 3.42 5.85
CA TYR A 56 4.91 4.20 5.99
C TYR A 56 4.92 4.98 7.32
N ARG A 57 5.30 4.32 8.43
CA ARG A 57 5.42 4.98 9.74
C ARG A 57 6.47 6.07 9.76
N GLU A 58 7.65 5.82 9.19
CA GLU A 58 8.70 6.83 9.05
C GLU A 58 8.21 8.06 8.27
N ASN A 59 7.48 7.84 7.16
CA ASN A 59 6.93 8.92 6.35
C ASN A 59 5.87 9.75 7.10
N LEU A 60 4.99 9.11 7.87
CA LEU A 60 3.99 9.82 8.68
C LEU A 60 4.63 10.67 9.78
N VAL A 61 5.72 10.18 10.39
CA VAL A 61 6.50 10.95 11.37
C VAL A 61 7.17 12.14 10.69
N ALA A 62 7.77 11.94 9.51
CA ALA A 62 8.41 13.02 8.73
C ALA A 62 7.43 14.12 8.31
N ARG A 63 6.18 13.76 8.02
CA ARG A 63 5.09 14.70 7.70
C ARG A 63 4.44 15.37 8.93
N GLY A 64 4.82 14.96 10.15
CA GLY A 64 4.26 15.50 11.39
C GLY A 64 2.82 15.05 11.68
N GLU A 65 2.33 14.02 10.99
CA GLU A 65 0.94 13.53 11.10
C GLU A 65 0.76 12.47 12.19
N GLN A 66 1.86 11.97 12.78
CA GLN A 66 1.84 10.94 13.83
C GLN A 66 2.80 11.30 14.98
N LYS A 67 2.32 11.27 16.23
CA LYS A 67 3.21 11.25 17.41
C LYS A 67 3.94 9.89 17.45
N PRO A 68 5.26 9.86 17.76
CA PRO A 68 6.02 8.62 17.80
C PRO A 68 5.43 7.67 18.86
N ILE A 69 4.99 6.49 18.43
CA ILE A 69 4.70 5.37 19.34
C ILE A 69 6.05 4.77 19.74
N ALA A 70 6.53 5.12 20.92
CA ALA A 70 7.66 4.45 21.55
C ALA A 70 7.18 3.08 22.06
N GLY A 71 7.42 2.02 21.28
CA GLY A 71 7.13 0.66 21.74
C GLY A 71 6.94 -0.38 20.66
N SER A 72 8.03 -0.74 19.98
CA SER A 72 8.34 -2.13 19.57
C SER A 72 9.73 -2.12 18.93
N SER A 73 10.74 -2.15 19.79
CA SER A 73 12.12 -2.43 19.42
C SER A 73 12.23 -3.89 19.00
N ALA A 74 12.25 -4.14 17.71
CA ALA A 74 12.86 -5.32 17.12
C ALA A 74 13.67 -4.87 15.90
N GLY A 75 14.96 -4.67 16.09
CA GLY A 75 15.95 -4.70 15.02
C GLY A 75 17.12 -5.57 15.46
N PRO A 76 18.11 -5.84 14.60
CA PRO A 76 18.08 -5.88 13.14
C PRO A 76 18.60 -7.25 12.61
N GLU A 77 18.03 -7.77 11.53
CA GLU A 77 18.80 -8.69 10.66
C GLU A 77 18.74 -8.12 9.24
N GLY A 78 19.93 -7.84 8.71
CA GLY A 78 20.14 -7.00 7.55
C GLY A 78 19.58 -7.60 6.27
N TYR A 79 18.74 -6.81 5.61
CA TYR A 79 18.62 -6.86 4.16
C TYR A 79 19.09 -5.51 3.63
N GLU A 80 20.10 -5.56 2.77
CA GLU A 80 20.70 -4.40 2.13
C GLU A 80 19.63 -3.67 1.32
N THR A 81 19.30 -2.45 1.72
CA THR A 81 18.31 -1.62 1.03
C THR A 81 18.94 -1.07 -0.25
N ALA A 82 18.89 -1.86 -1.33
CA ALA A 82 19.07 -1.33 -2.67
C ALA A 82 17.89 -0.41 -3.00
N ASN A 83 18.20 0.86 -3.23
CA ASN A 83 17.27 1.96 -3.46
C ASN A 83 16.33 1.69 -4.66
N HIS A 84 15.12 1.20 -4.40
CA HIS A 84 14.03 1.22 -5.39
C HIS A 84 13.16 2.46 -5.14
N ASN A 85 13.71 3.64 -5.43
CA ASN A 85 13.03 4.92 -5.27
C ASN A 85 12.32 5.30 -6.58
N VAL A 86 11.24 4.61 -6.92
CA VAL A 86 10.43 4.89 -8.13
C VAL A 86 9.43 6.03 -7.93
N LEU A 87 9.33 6.58 -6.71
CA LEU A 87 8.26 7.52 -6.33
C LEU A 87 8.76 8.92 -5.98
N SER A 88 10.05 9.22 -6.17
CA SER A 88 10.62 10.52 -5.80
C SER A 88 10.71 11.52 -6.96
N ALA A 89 9.99 11.30 -8.06
CA ALA A 89 9.83 12.36 -9.05
C ALA A 89 8.87 13.43 -8.48
N PRO A 90 9.31 14.68 -8.29
CA PRO A 90 8.39 15.77 -8.03
C PRO A 90 7.49 15.94 -9.25
N LEU A 91 6.17 15.90 -9.06
CA LEU A 91 5.22 16.32 -10.08
C LEU A 91 5.45 17.83 -10.31
N ASP A 92 6.17 18.16 -11.38
CA ASP A 92 6.20 19.51 -11.93
C ASP A 92 4.82 19.82 -12.53
N PRO A 93 4.05 20.80 -12.01
CA PRO A 93 2.74 21.14 -12.54
C PRO A 93 2.80 21.98 -13.83
N SER A 94 3.93 21.97 -14.55
CA SER A 94 4.13 22.76 -15.77
C SER A 94 4.90 21.97 -16.84
N GLY A 95 4.31 20.88 -17.33
CA GLY A 95 4.91 20.10 -18.42
C GLY A 95 3.89 19.24 -19.15
N GLU A 96 3.63 19.60 -20.39
CA GLU A 96 2.70 18.94 -21.31
C GLU A 96 3.24 17.57 -21.73
N THR A 97 2.59 16.46 -21.34
CA THR A 97 2.90 15.12 -21.92
C THR A 97 1.63 14.28 -22.11
N ALA A 98 0.79 14.68 -23.06
CA ALA A 98 -0.38 13.91 -23.51
C ALA A 98 -0.02 12.80 -24.54
N ALA A 99 1.14 12.14 -24.42
CA ALA A 99 1.69 11.28 -25.46
C ALA A 99 2.15 9.87 -25.02
N GLU A 100 1.75 9.37 -23.85
CA GLU A 100 2.20 8.04 -23.37
C GLU A 100 1.08 7.00 -23.18
N PHE A 101 -0.19 7.34 -23.40
CA PHE A 101 -1.27 6.33 -23.43
C PHE A 101 -1.87 6.25 -24.83
N GLY A 102 -1.55 5.16 -25.54
CA GLY A 102 -1.94 4.92 -26.93
C GLY A 102 -3.45 4.82 -27.14
N TYR A 103 -4.10 5.97 -27.35
CA TYR A 103 -5.42 6.07 -27.98
C TYR A 103 -5.25 6.63 -29.40
N PRO A 104 -5.80 5.97 -30.45
CA PRO A 104 -5.77 6.51 -31.80
C PRO A 104 -6.64 7.78 -31.88
N PRO A 105 -6.24 8.82 -32.62
CA PRO A 105 -7.03 10.04 -32.76
C PRO A 105 -8.20 9.78 -33.72
N GLY A 106 -9.32 9.31 -33.19
CA GLY A 106 -10.58 9.16 -33.90
C GLY A 106 -11.47 10.38 -33.72
N SER A 107 -11.69 11.12 -34.82
CA SER A 107 -12.85 11.97 -35.10
C SER A 107 -13.25 13.03 -34.06
N HIS A 108 -12.68 14.23 -34.19
CA HIS A 108 -13.34 15.46 -33.76
C HIS A 108 -14.53 15.74 -34.69
N VAL A 109 -15.76 15.47 -34.25
CA VAL A 109 -16.96 16.10 -34.82
C VAL A 109 -17.15 17.43 -34.09
N ALA A 110 -16.88 18.54 -34.78
CA ALA A 110 -17.12 19.88 -34.26
C ALA A 110 -18.63 20.16 -34.20
N PRO A 111 -19.13 20.83 -33.15
CA PRO A 111 -20.53 21.17 -33.04
C PRO A 111 -20.83 22.44 -33.85
N GLY A 112 -21.65 22.29 -34.90
CA GLY A 112 -22.53 23.33 -35.42
C GLY A 112 -21.93 24.36 -36.37
N GLU A 113 -22.06 24.11 -37.68
CA GLU A 113 -22.43 25.12 -38.69
C GLU A 113 -23.21 24.40 -39.81
N TYR A 114 -24.51 24.77 -39.95
CA TYR A 114 -25.52 24.49 -40.99
C TYR A 114 -25.60 23.11 -41.68
#